data_AF-A0A2G6MNB8-F1
#
_entry.id   AF-A0A2G6MNB8-F1
#
_cell.length_a   1.000
_cell.length_b   1.000
_cell.length_c   1.000
_cell.angle_alpha   90.00
_cell.angle_beta   90.00
_cell.angle_gamma   90.00
#
_symmetry.space_group_name_H-M   'P 1'
#
loop_
_entity.id
_entity.type
_entity.pdbx_description
1 polymer ?
#
loop_
_entity_poly.entity_id
_entity_poly.type
_entity_poly.pdbx_seq_one_letter_code
_entity_poly.pdbx_strand_id
1 'polypeptide(L)'
;MEPNDLSANWEQFIKILFHRLDIPSMEDIRRLNARLDNLEQLMYRKRSLESGKKGIRPKRKKSASAIVLEIIGHHPDGTDFKTIKAATGFDDKKLRNIIFRLFSNKKIERVKRGVYRVL
;
A
#
# COMPACT_ATOMS: atom_id res chain seq x y z
N MET A 1 0.44 -63.35 29.06
CA MET A 1 0.95 -62.17 29.80
C MET A 1 1.35 -61.15 28.76
N GLU A 2 0.57 -60.09 28.67
CA GLU A 2 0.58 -59.05 27.63
C GLU A 2 1.88 -58.21 27.66
N PRO A 3 2.68 -58.17 26.59
CA PRO A 3 3.80 -57.23 26.48
C PRO A 3 3.37 -55.80 26.05
N ASN A 4 2.06 -55.54 25.88
CA ASN A 4 1.52 -54.29 25.32
C ASN A 4 1.38 -53.12 26.32
N ASP A 5 1.39 -53.37 27.63
CA ASP A 5 1.24 -52.28 28.61
C ASP A 5 2.51 -51.42 28.72
N LEU A 6 3.69 -52.01 28.49
CA LEU A 6 4.97 -51.32 28.66
C LEU A 6 5.23 -50.30 27.54
N SER A 7 4.87 -50.64 26.29
CA SER A 7 5.03 -49.75 25.13
C SER A 7 4.07 -48.56 25.20
N ALA A 8 2.81 -48.82 25.58
CA ALA A 8 1.81 -47.77 25.79
C ALA A 8 2.24 -46.80 26.90
N ASN A 9 2.80 -47.30 28.00
CA ASN A 9 3.26 -46.47 29.10
C ASN A 9 4.50 -45.64 28.70
N TRP A 10 5.44 -46.23 27.97
CA TRP A 10 6.64 -45.53 27.47
C TRP A 10 6.32 -44.36 26.53
N GLU A 11 5.33 -44.52 25.64
CA GLU A 11 4.86 -43.44 24.78
C GLU A 11 4.27 -42.25 25.56
N GLN A 12 3.57 -42.52 26.66
CA GLN A 12 3.01 -41.48 27.52
C GLN A 12 4.13 -40.72 28.26
N PHE A 13 5.16 -41.43 28.74
CA PHE A 13 6.34 -40.80 29.34
C PHE A 13 7.08 -39.90 28.35
N ILE A 14 7.26 -40.34 27.11
CA ILE A 14 7.88 -39.54 26.04
C ILE A 14 7.05 -38.28 25.75
N LYS A 15 5.72 -38.39 25.69
CA LYS A 15 4.82 -37.24 25.50
C LYS A 15 4.92 -36.22 26.64
N ILE A 16 4.98 -36.69 27.88
CA ILE A 16 5.15 -35.83 29.07
C ILE A 16 6.52 -35.15 29.05
N LEU A 17 7.58 -35.86 28.65
CA LEU A 17 8.93 -35.30 28.51
C LEU A 17 9.01 -34.21 27.44
N PHE A 18 8.40 -34.43 26.27
CA PHE A 18 8.33 -33.41 25.21
C PHE A 18 7.59 -32.14 25.68
N HIS A 19 6.49 -32.30 26.42
CA HIS A 19 5.76 -31.16 26.99
C HIS A 19 6.57 -30.41 28.06
N ARG A 20 7.41 -31.11 28.85
CA ARG A 20 8.25 -30.46 29.88
C ARG A 20 9.45 -29.72 29.28
N LEU A 21 9.94 -30.17 28.12
CA LEU A 21 11.07 -29.58 27.41
C LEU A 21 10.66 -28.55 26.34
N ASP A 22 9.36 -28.28 26.17
CA ASP A 22 8.79 -27.36 25.16
C ASP A 22 9.18 -27.72 23.71
N ILE A 23 9.41 -29.01 23.46
CA ILE A 23 9.82 -29.52 22.14
C ILE A 23 8.55 -29.96 21.39
N PRO A 24 8.28 -29.42 20.19
CA PRO A 24 7.09 -29.76 19.44
C PRO A 24 7.13 -31.22 18.96
N SER A 25 6.00 -31.92 19.13
CA SER A 25 5.82 -33.28 18.60
C SER A 25 5.74 -33.26 17.06
N MET A 26 6.09 -34.39 16.42
CA MET A 26 5.89 -34.58 14.98
C MET A 26 4.43 -34.34 14.55
N GLU A 27 3.46 -34.62 15.43
CA GLU A 27 2.06 -34.35 15.17
C GLU A 27 1.76 -32.83 15.15
N ASP A 28 2.38 -32.07 16.04
CA ASP A 28 2.21 -30.61 16.10
C ASP A 28 2.81 -29.94 14.86
N ILE A 29 3.97 -30.42 14.40
CA ILE A 29 4.60 -29.96 13.14
C ILE A 29 3.69 -30.25 11.94
N ARG A 30 3.09 -31.45 11.88
CA ARG A 30 2.13 -31.80 10.82
C ARG A 30 0.88 -30.90 10.87
N ARG A 31 0.36 -30.62 12.07
CA ARG A 31 -0.78 -29.70 12.26
C ARG A 31 -0.45 -28.27 11.82
N LEU A 32 0.77 -27.79 12.09
CA LEU A 32 1.23 -26.48 11.63
C LEU A 32 1.29 -26.41 10.11
N ASN A 33 1.88 -27.41 9.45
CA ASN A 33 1.93 -27.47 7.98
C ASN A 33 0.52 -27.48 7.37
N ALA A 34 -0.40 -28.27 7.90
CA ALA A 34 -1.78 -28.31 7.42
C ALA A 34 -2.51 -26.95 7.56
N ARG A 35 -2.23 -26.21 8.64
CA ARG A 35 -2.76 -24.85 8.82
C ARG A 35 -2.16 -23.85 7.84
N LEU A 36 -0.86 -23.97 7.55
CA LEU A 36 -0.18 -23.14 6.55
C LEU A 36 -0.75 -23.37 5.14
N ASP A 37 -0.97 -24.63 4.76
CA ASP A 37 -1.58 -24.98 3.46
C ASP A 37 -2.99 -24.35 3.31
N ASN A 38 -3.78 -24.35 4.38
CA ASN A 38 -5.11 -23.74 4.36
C ASN A 38 -5.04 -22.21 4.14
N LEU A 39 -4.10 -21.54 4.83
CA LEU A 39 -3.88 -20.11 4.66
C LEU A 39 -3.39 -19.77 3.24
N GLU A 40 -2.50 -20.59 2.69
CA GLU A 40 -2.01 -20.44 1.31
C GLU A 40 -3.17 -20.56 0.30
N GLN A 41 -4.05 -21.55 0.46
CA GLN A 41 -5.25 -21.70 -0.39
C GLN A 41 -6.19 -20.49 -0.30
N LEU A 42 -6.40 -19.95 0.91
CA LEU A 42 -7.23 -18.76 1.10
C LEU A 42 -6.61 -17.52 0.45
N MET A 43 -5.28 -17.37 0.54
CA MET A 43 -4.57 -16.29 -0.14
C MET A 43 -4.66 -16.40 -1.66
N TYR A 44 -4.47 -17.59 -2.22
CA TYR A 44 -4.62 -17.80 -3.66
C TYR A 44 -6.05 -17.54 -4.14
N ARG A 45 -7.07 -17.99 -3.39
CA ARG A 45 -8.48 -17.70 -3.70
C ARG A 45 -8.79 -16.20 -3.66
N LYS A 46 -8.28 -15.48 -2.65
CA LYS A 46 -8.46 -14.02 -2.57
C LYS A 46 -7.79 -13.31 -3.74
N ARG A 47 -6.56 -13.72 -4.07
CA ARG A 47 -5.77 -13.13 -5.16
C ARG A 47 -6.39 -13.36 -6.54
N SER A 48 -7.04 -14.51 -6.77
CA SER A 48 -7.78 -14.78 -8.02
C SER A 48 -9.09 -13.98 -8.13
N LEU A 49 -9.75 -13.70 -7.01
CA LEU A 49 -10.92 -12.83 -6.97
C LEU A 49 -10.56 -11.34 -7.14
N GLU A 50 -9.38 -10.93 -6.67
CA GLU A 50 -8.85 -9.57 -6.86
C GLU A 50 -8.28 -9.34 -8.26
N SER A 51 -7.72 -10.37 -8.92
CA SER A 51 -7.18 -10.27 -10.27
C SER A 51 -8.24 -10.22 -11.38
N GLY A 52 -9.46 -10.70 -11.10
CA GLY A 52 -10.62 -10.64 -12.02
C GLY A 52 -11.31 -9.27 -12.10
N LYS A 53 -11.07 -8.37 -11.14
CA LYS A 53 -11.59 -6.99 -11.20
C LYS A 53 -10.56 -6.05 -11.83
N LYS A 54 -10.20 -6.31 -13.09
CA LYS A 54 -9.69 -5.27 -13.99
C LYS A 54 -10.85 -4.37 -14.43
N GLY A 55 -11.57 -3.83 -13.44
CA GLY A 55 -12.51 -2.75 -13.67
C GLY A 55 -11.71 -1.61 -14.30
N ILE A 56 -12.16 -1.13 -15.45
CA ILE A 56 -11.68 0.08 -16.10
C ILE A 56 -11.58 1.14 -15.01
N ARG A 57 -10.35 1.42 -14.54
CA ARG A 57 -10.14 2.45 -13.53
C ARG A 57 -10.70 3.72 -14.15
N PRO A 58 -11.74 4.37 -13.59
CA PRO A 58 -12.17 5.64 -14.12
C PRO A 58 -10.94 6.54 -14.12
N LYS A 59 -10.61 7.15 -15.27
CA LYS A 59 -9.48 8.09 -15.40
C LYS A 59 -9.61 9.05 -14.22
N ARG A 60 -8.72 8.91 -13.23
CA ARG A 60 -8.75 9.72 -12.01
C ARG A 60 -8.77 11.16 -12.48
N LYS A 61 -9.84 11.90 -12.18
CA LYS A 61 -9.94 13.32 -12.52
C LYS A 61 -8.67 13.97 -11.98
N LYS A 62 -7.88 14.59 -12.86
CA LYS A 62 -6.62 15.25 -12.48
C LYS A 62 -6.94 16.19 -11.32
N SER A 63 -6.17 16.12 -10.24
CA SER A 63 -6.38 17.01 -9.10
C SER A 63 -6.17 18.46 -9.53
N ALA A 64 -6.83 19.41 -8.87
CA ALA A 64 -6.67 20.83 -9.19
C ALA A 64 -5.20 21.29 -9.12
N SER A 65 -4.40 20.70 -8.21
CA SER A 65 -2.97 20.95 -8.13
C SER A 65 -2.19 20.37 -9.31
N ALA A 66 -2.56 19.19 -9.80
CA ALA A 66 -1.92 18.58 -10.97
C ALA A 66 -2.19 19.41 -12.24
N ILE A 67 -3.42 19.92 -12.39
CA ILE A 67 -3.78 20.78 -13.54
C ILE A 67 -2.96 22.08 -13.52
N VAL A 68 -2.84 22.75 -12.36
CA VAL A 68 -2.03 23.96 -12.25
C VAL A 68 -0.55 23.68 -12.51
N LEU A 69 -0.03 22.57 -12.00
CA LEU A 69 1.37 22.19 -12.21
C LEU A 69 1.67 21.93 -13.69
N GLU A 70 0.76 21.25 -14.40
CA GLU A 70 0.87 20.99 -15.83
C GLU A 70 0.91 22.30 -16.63
N ILE A 71 0.02 23.26 -16.32
CA ILE A 71 0.00 24.57 -16.96
C ILE A 71 1.31 25.33 -16.75
N ILE A 72 1.83 25.37 -15.52
CA ILE A 72 3.11 26.05 -15.24
C ILE A 72 4.26 25.32 -15.96
N GLY A 73 4.20 23.98 -16.05
CA GLY A 73 5.20 23.18 -16.76
C GLY A 73 5.22 23.36 -18.28
N HIS A 74 4.10 23.76 -18.89
CA HIS A 74 4.06 24.12 -20.31
C HIS A 74 4.76 25.45 -20.63
N HIS A 75 5.15 26.22 -19.63
CA HIS A 75 5.81 27.52 -19.80
C HIS A 75 7.20 27.50 -19.14
N PRO A 76 8.27 27.15 -19.88
CA PRO A 76 9.62 27.02 -19.32
C PRO A 76 10.19 28.34 -18.78
N ASP A 77 9.77 29.48 -19.33
CA ASP A 77 10.18 30.82 -18.88
C ASP A 77 9.42 31.32 -17.63
N GLY A 78 8.45 30.54 -17.16
CA GLY A 78 7.55 30.86 -16.07
C GLY A 78 6.23 31.49 -16.52
N THR A 79 5.22 31.40 -15.65
CA THR A 79 3.85 31.83 -15.92
C THR A 79 3.35 32.82 -14.89
N ASP A 80 2.66 33.87 -15.35
CA ASP A 80 1.97 34.84 -14.50
C ASP A 80 0.68 34.28 -13.88
N PHE A 81 0.33 34.77 -12.68
CA PHE A 81 -0.92 34.42 -11.99
C PHE A 81 -2.18 34.63 -12.85
N LYS A 82 -2.23 35.71 -13.65
CA LYS A 82 -3.36 36.01 -14.53
C LYS A 82 -3.52 34.94 -15.62
N THR A 83 -2.42 34.50 -16.21
CA THR A 83 -2.40 33.47 -17.27
C THR A 83 -2.85 32.12 -16.71
N ILE A 84 -2.36 31.73 -15.53
CA ILE A 84 -2.78 30.49 -14.86
C ILE A 84 -4.28 30.55 -14.52
N LYS A 85 -4.77 31.70 -14.04
CA LYS A 85 -6.20 31.89 -13.76
C LYS A 85 -7.05 31.76 -15.02
N ALA A 86 -6.65 32.39 -16.12
CA ALA A 86 -7.36 32.31 -17.38
C ALA A 86 -7.40 30.88 -17.93
N ALA A 87 -6.30 30.14 -17.81
CA ALA A 87 -6.21 28.75 -18.26
C ALA A 87 -6.99 27.76 -17.39
N THR A 88 -7.09 27.99 -16.08
CA THR A 88 -7.76 27.06 -15.14
C THR A 88 -9.21 27.40 -14.83
N GLY A 89 -9.60 28.67 -14.95
CA GLY A 89 -10.90 29.16 -14.47
C GLY A 89 -11.09 29.09 -12.96
N PHE A 90 -10.01 28.92 -12.18
CA PHE A 90 -10.12 28.88 -10.72
C PHE A 90 -10.29 30.26 -10.10
N ASP A 91 -11.07 30.31 -9.01
CA ASP A 91 -11.18 31.50 -8.17
C ASP A 91 -9.82 31.91 -7.57
N ASP A 92 -9.64 33.21 -7.32
CA ASP A 92 -8.41 33.79 -6.79
C ASP A 92 -7.93 33.15 -5.49
N LYS A 93 -8.85 32.85 -4.56
CA LYS A 93 -8.51 32.23 -3.27
C LYS A 93 -8.04 30.79 -3.50
N LYS A 94 -8.74 30.05 -4.36
CA LYS A 94 -8.43 28.66 -4.69
C LYS A 94 -7.07 28.55 -5.38
N LEU A 95 -6.83 29.37 -6.39
CA LEU A 95 -5.58 29.36 -7.14
C LEU A 95 -4.39 29.73 -6.25
N ARG A 96 -4.54 30.76 -5.39
CA ARG A 96 -3.50 31.17 -4.44
C ARG A 96 -3.16 30.06 -3.44
N ASN A 97 -4.16 29.34 -2.93
CA ASN A 97 -3.93 28.19 -2.06
C ASN A 97 -3.22 27.03 -2.77
N ILE A 98 -3.56 26.77 -4.04
CA ILE A 98 -2.88 25.73 -4.82
C ILE A 98 -1.41 26.11 -5.06
N ILE A 99 -1.14 27.34 -5.47
CA ILE A 99 0.22 27.86 -5.69
C ILE A 99 1.02 27.79 -4.39
N PHE A 100 0.44 28.20 -3.26
CA PHE A 100 1.10 28.09 -1.94
C PHE A 100 1.50 26.65 -1.65
N ARG A 101 0.59 25.69 -1.83
CA ARG A 101 0.89 24.25 -1.62
C ARG A 101 1.95 23.72 -2.57
N LEU A 102 1.90 24.11 -3.85
CA LEU A 102 2.90 23.69 -4.84
C LEU A 102 4.29 24.25 -4.50
N PHE A 103 4.35 25.50 -4.00
CA PHE A 103 5.57 26.12 -3.52
C PHE A 103 6.10 25.44 -2.25
N SER A 104 5.26 25.19 -1.24
CA SER A 104 5.64 24.47 -0.03
C SER A 104 6.16 23.06 -0.31
N ASN A 105 5.59 22.38 -1.31
CA ASN A 105 6.01 21.05 -1.73
C ASN A 105 7.23 21.05 -2.67
N LYS A 106 7.87 22.22 -2.89
CA LYS A 106 9.03 22.38 -3.78
C LYS A 106 8.78 21.84 -5.20
N LYS A 107 7.56 22.02 -5.72
CA LYS A 107 7.20 21.66 -7.11
C LYS A 107 7.35 22.84 -8.07
N ILE A 108 7.24 24.05 -7.54
CA ILE A 108 7.41 25.29 -8.28
C ILE A 108 8.29 26.23 -7.46
N GLU A 109 8.96 27.12 -8.16
CA GLU A 109 9.69 28.25 -7.60
C GLU A 109 9.09 29.57 -8.08
N ARG A 110 9.41 30.65 -7.36
CA ARG A 110 8.96 31.99 -7.68
C ARG A 110 10.12 32.79 -8.24
N VAL A 111 10.09 33.02 -9.56
CA VAL A 111 11.14 33.78 -10.27
C VAL A 111 11.03 35.27 -9.97
N LYS A 112 9.82 35.82 -10.00
CA LYS A 112 9.53 37.22 -9.67
C LYS A 112 8.14 37.35 -9.04
N ARG A 113 7.76 38.56 -8.58
CA ARG A 113 6.46 38.77 -7.97
C ARG A 113 5.33 38.43 -8.96
N GLY A 114 4.63 37.33 -8.71
CA GLY A 114 3.49 36.90 -9.51
C GLY A 114 3.82 35.95 -10.66
N VAL A 115 5.10 35.57 -10.83
CA VAL A 115 5.56 34.61 -11.84
C VAL A 115 6.16 33.39 -11.20
N TYR A 116 5.72 32.23 -11.69
CA TYR A 116 6.05 30.91 -11.15
C TYR A 116 6.65 30.03 -12.24
N ARG A 117 7.64 29.23 -11.88
CA ARG A 117 8.30 28.27 -12.79
C ARG A 117 8.36 26.90 -12.11
N VAL A 118 8.28 25.82 -12.88
CA VAL A 118 8.48 24.46 -12.34
C VAL A 118 9.97 24.26 -12.01
N LEU A 119 10.24 23.60 -10.89
CA LEU A 119 11.59 23.19 -10.49
C LEU A 119 12.07 21.97 -11.29
#